data_AF-A0A060C8F4-F1
#
_entry.id   AF-A0A060C8F4-F1
#
_cell.length_a   1.000
_cell.length_b   1.000
_cell.length_c   1.000
_cell.angle_alpha   90.00
_cell.angle_beta   90.00
_cell.angle_gamma   90.00
#
_symmetry.space_group_name_H-M   'P 1'
#
loop_
_entity.id
_entity.type
_entity.pdbx_description
1 polymer ?
#
loop_
_entity_poly.entity_id
_entity_poly.type
_entity_poly.pdbx_seq_one_letter_code
_entity_poly.pdbx_strand_id
1 'polypeptide(L)' 'KAIPGLEVLLINGVRESGQFYLPAGADMVTLPTYFKNEKGDYSPRSLGPDVQRLATIRSRVISAALGSFEPDVFHYR' A
#
# COMPACT_ATOMS: atom_id res chain seq x y z
N LYS A 1 2.27 0.86 21.59
CA LYS A 1 1.38 0.06 22.49
C LYS A 1 0.10 -0.21 21.72
N ALA A 2 -0.39 -1.45 21.66
CA ALA A 2 -1.65 -1.76 20.97
C ALA A 2 -2.84 -1.13 21.70
N ILE A 3 -3.82 -0.64 20.94
CA ILE A 3 -5.11 -0.16 21.46
C ILE A 3 -6.11 -1.30 21.28
N PRO A 4 -6.75 -1.81 22.36
CA PRO A 4 -7.70 -2.91 22.23
C PRO A 4 -8.84 -2.57 21.26
N GLY A 5 -9.10 -3.47 20.32
CA GLY A 5 -10.16 -3.31 19.31
C GLY A 5 -9.84 -2.35 18.16
N LEU A 6 -8.65 -1.73 18.14
CA LEU A 6 -8.22 -0.92 17.00
C LEU A 6 -7.66 -1.82 15.90
N GLU A 7 -8.23 -1.71 14.71
CA GLU A 7 -7.73 -2.34 13.50
C GLU A 7 -6.98 -1.32 12.63
N VAL A 8 -5.84 -1.70 12.08
CA VAL A 8 -5.00 -0.83 11.25
C VAL A 8 -4.58 -1.57 10.00
N LEU A 9 -4.87 -1.00 8.82
CA LEU A 9 -4.38 -1.49 7.55
C LEU A 9 -3.28 -0.57 6.99
N LEU A 10 -2.05 -1.06 6.94
CA LEU A 10 -0.91 -0.36 6.34
C LEU A 10 -0.80 -0.68 4.84
N ILE A 11 -1.05 0.30 3.96
CA ILE A 11 -0.79 0.16 2.53
C ILE A 11 0.55 0.83 2.19
N ASN A 12 1.51 0.07 1.66
CA ASN A 12 2.87 0.57 1.43
C ASN A 12 3.50 0.04 0.12
N GLY A 13 4.72 0.50 -0.21
CA GLY A 13 5.53 0.00 -1.33
C GLY A 13 6.89 -0.55 -0.92
N VAL A 14 7.12 -0.79 0.37
CA VAL A 14 8.39 -1.28 0.89
C VAL A 14 8.30 -2.80 0.94
N ARG A 15 9.04 -3.50 0.08
CA ARG A 15 8.99 -4.97 0.01
C ARG A 15 9.36 -5.61 1.35
N GLU A 16 10.26 -4.96 2.07
CA GLU A 16 10.82 -5.38 3.35
C GLU A 16 9.88 -5.10 4.52
N SER A 17 8.75 -4.40 4.32
CA SER A 17 7.80 -4.04 5.38
C SER A 17 7.30 -5.26 6.16
N GLY A 18 7.04 -6.39 5.49
CA GLY A 18 6.59 -7.63 6.12
C GLY A 18 7.59 -8.30 7.08
N GLN A 19 8.83 -7.81 7.14
CA GLN A 19 9.84 -8.30 8.08
C GLN A 19 9.77 -7.58 9.44
N PHE A 20 9.08 -6.44 9.51
CA PHE A 20 8.97 -5.67 10.75
C PHE A 20 7.78 -6.14 11.58
N TYR A 21 7.94 -6.04 12.90
CA TYR A 21 6.87 -6.31 13.84
C TYR A 21 5.67 -5.40 13.57
N LEU A 22 4.49 -6.00 13.45
CA LEU A 22 3.22 -5.31 13.51
C LEU A 22 2.59 -5.50 14.90
N PRO A 23 2.06 -4.43 15.52
CA PRO A 23 1.27 -4.57 16.73
C PRO A 23 0.01 -5.39 16.48
N ALA A 24 -0.55 -6.00 17.52
CA ALA A 24 -1.85 -6.66 17.43
C ALA A 24 -2.91 -5.72 16.85
N GLY A 25 -3.74 -6.23 15.93
CA GLY A 25 -4.74 -5.46 15.20
C GLY A 25 -4.22 -4.76 13.95
N ALA A 26 -2.92 -4.81 13.66
CA ALA A 26 -2.36 -4.26 12.42
C ALA A 26 -2.05 -5.36 11.40
N ASP A 27 -2.39 -5.09 10.13
CA ASP A 27 -1.98 -5.88 8.97
C ASP A 27 -1.50 -4.95 7.84
N MET A 28 -0.93 -5.49 6.76
CA MET A 28 -0.37 -4.70 5.66
C MET A 28 -0.67 -5.25 4.27
N VAL A 29 -0.79 -4.32 3.31
CA VAL A 29 -0.82 -4.59 1.87
C VAL A 29 0.39 -3.92 1.21
N THR A 30 1.29 -4.74 0.68
CA THR A 30 2.49 -4.25 -0.02
C THR A 30 2.23 -4.20 -1.52
N LEU A 31 2.19 -2.99 -2.06
CA LEU A 31 1.91 -2.72 -3.46
C LEU A 31 3.13 -2.99 -4.35
N PRO A 32 2.92 -3.43 -5.61
CA PRO A 32 3.93 -3.37 -6.64
C PRO A 32 4.50 -1.96 -6.80
N THR A 33 5.81 -1.85 -7.00
CA THR A 33 6.52 -0.56 -6.91
C THR A 33 7.18 -0.11 -8.19
N TYR A 34 7.49 1.17 -8.22
CA TYR A 34 8.30 1.77 -9.26
C TYR A 34 9.79 1.58 -8.96
N PHE A 35 10.59 1.59 -10.01
CA PHE A 35 12.01 1.83 -10.01
C PHE A 35 12.24 3.23 -10.59
N LYS A 36 13.10 4.02 -9.94
CA LYS A 36 13.55 5.31 -10.45
C LYS A 36 15.00 5.15 -10.86
N ASN A 37 15.33 5.39 -12.12
CA ASN A 37 16.70 5.33 -12.60
C ASN A 37 17.47 6.61 -12.23
N GLU A 38 18.78 6.62 -12.49
CA GLU A 38 19.66 7.76 -12.22
C GLU A 38 19.29 9.02 -13.04
N LYS A 39 18.62 8.83 -14.18
CA LYS A 39 18.11 9.92 -15.03
C LYS A 39 16.79 10.51 -14.53
N GLY A 40 16.18 9.90 -13.52
CA GLY A 40 14.91 10.31 -12.95
C GLY A 40 13.68 9.69 -13.61
N ASP A 41 13.84 8.81 -14.59
CA ASP A 41 12.73 8.10 -15.20
C ASP A 41 12.18 7.04 -14.25
N TYR A 42 10.85 6.89 -14.29
CA TYR A 42 10.17 5.84 -13.57
C TYR A 42 9.85 4.67 -14.50
N SER A 43 10.01 3.45 -14.00
CA SER A 43 9.53 2.22 -14.62
C SER A 43 8.91 1.32 -13.56
N PRO A 44 8.05 0.35 -13.91
CA PRO A 44 7.69 -0.70 -12.96
C PRO A 44 8.94 -1.48 -12.53
N ARG A 45 9.06 -1.78 -11.24
CA ARG A 45 10.19 -2.55 -10.71
C ARG A 45 10.21 -4.00 -11.20
N SER A 46 9.03 -4.59 -11.45
CA SER A 46 8.93 -6.00 -11.84
C SER A 46 7.79 -6.30 -12.83
N LEU A 47 6.70 -5.52 -12.84
CA LEU A 47 5.49 -5.85 -13.60
C LEU A 47 5.43 -5.17 -14.98
N GLY A 48 6.28 -5.63 -15.91
CA GLY A 48 6.33 -5.12 -17.29
C GLY A 48 6.89 -3.71 -17.41
N PRO A 49 6.82 -3.08 -18.61
CA PRO A 49 7.46 -1.78 -18.84
C PRO A 49 6.55 -0.57 -18.62
N ASP A 50 5.23 -0.76 -18.57
CA ASP A 50 4.26 0.34 -18.58
C ASP A 50 3.95 0.87 -17.17
N VAL A 51 4.39 2.10 -16.92
CA VAL A 51 4.14 2.85 -15.68
C VAL A 51 2.65 3.13 -15.45
N GLN A 52 1.88 3.43 -16.51
CA GLN A 52 0.45 3.73 -16.40
C GLN A 52 -0.35 2.50 -16.05
N ARG A 53 0.02 1.34 -16.62
CA ARG A 53 -0.52 0.05 -16.19
C ARG A 53 -0.23 -0.23 -14.72
N LEU A 54 0.99 0.02 -14.26
CA LEU A 54 1.34 -0.16 -12.85
C LEU A 54 0.54 0.80 -11.94
N ALA A 55 0.40 2.08 -12.32
CA ALA A 55 -0.42 3.05 -11.59
C ALA A 55 -1.88 2.59 -11.48
N THR A 56 -2.44 2.06 -12.58
CA THR A 56 -3.79 1.51 -12.63
C THR A 56 -3.95 0.32 -11.67
N ILE A 57 -3.01 -0.62 -11.67
CA ILE A 57 -3.03 -1.77 -10.74
C ILE A 57 -2.99 -1.27 -9.29
N ARG A 58 -2.08 -0.35 -8.96
CA ARG A 58 -1.95 0.22 -7.62
C ARG A 58 -3.23 0.90 -7.18
N SER A 59 -3.84 1.71 -8.04
CA SER A 59 -5.12 2.38 -7.76
C SER A 59 -6.22 1.37 -7.45
N ARG A 60 -6.38 0.31 -8.27
CA ARG A 60 -7.40 -0.72 -8.03
C ARG A 60 -7.20 -1.47 -6.71
N VAL A 61 -5.96 -1.82 -6.36
CA VAL A 61 -5.67 -2.48 -5.08
C VAL A 61 -5.98 -1.55 -3.91
N ILE A 62 -5.57 -0.27 -3.98
CA ILE A 62 -5.89 0.71 -2.94
C ILE A 62 -7.40 0.88 -2.80
N SER A 63 -8.14 1.05 -3.90
CA SER A 63 -9.60 1.22 -3.86
C SER A 63 -10.31 0.00 -3.26
N ALA A 64 -9.90 -1.22 -3.65
CA ALA A 64 -10.48 -2.44 -3.10
C ALA A 64 -10.16 -2.61 -1.61
N ALA A 65 -8.92 -2.32 -1.21
CA ALA A 65 -8.50 -2.37 0.19
C ALA A 65 -9.28 -1.37 1.05
N LEU A 66 -9.39 -0.11 0.62
CA LEU A 66 -10.16 0.92 1.33
C LEU A 66 -11.65 0.57 1.41
N GLY A 67 -12.24 0.10 0.31
CA GLY A 67 -13.66 -0.24 0.27
C GLY A 67 -14.04 -1.45 1.13
N SER A 68 -13.10 -2.39 1.34
CA SER A 68 -13.34 -3.60 2.15
C SER A 68 -12.92 -3.42 3.61
N PHE A 69 -11.92 -2.57 3.87
CA PHE A 69 -11.45 -2.27 5.22
C PHE A 69 -12.32 -1.22 5.93
N GLU A 70 -13.04 -0.39 5.17
CA GLU A 70 -13.94 0.64 5.70
C GLU A 70 -13.27 1.54 6.76
N PRO A 71 -12.13 2.18 6.46
CA PRO A 71 -11.42 2.98 7.45
C PRO A 71 -12.22 4.21 7.88
N ASP A 72 -12.03 4.63 9.12
CA ASP A 72 -12.59 5.85 9.69
C ASP A 72 -11.90 7.13 9.17
N VAL A 73 -11.86 7.33 7.84
CA VAL A 73 -11.14 8.44 7.18
C VAL A 73 -12.02 9.64 6.82
N PHE A 74 -13.35 9.48 6.87
CA PHE A 74 -14.32 10.55 6.55
C PHE A 74 -15.28 10.84 7.71
N HIS A 75 -14.75 11.15 8.90
CA HIS A 75 -15.53 11.82 9.93
C HIS A 75 -15.59 13.33 9.63
N TYR A 76 -16.51 13.75 8.74
CA TYR A 76 -16.98 15.14 8.76
C TYR A 76 -18.09 15.26 9.80
N ARG A 77 -17.74 15.79 10.97
CA ARG A 77 -18.66 16.47 11.89
C ARG A 77 -18.08 17.81 12.27
#